data_AF-A0A3D3YQJ8-F1
#
_entry.id   AF-A0A3D3YQJ8-F1
#
_cell.length_a   1.000
_cell.length_b   1.000
_cell.length_c   1.000
_cell.angle_alpha   90.00
_cell.angle_beta   90.00
_cell.angle_gamma   90.00
#
_symmetry.space_group_name_H-M   'P 1'
#
loop_
_entity.id
_entity.type
_entity.pdbx_description
1 polymer ?
#
loop_
_entity_poly.entity_id
_entity_poly.type
_entity_poly.pdbx_seq_one_letter_code
_entity_poly.pdbx_strand_id
1 'polypeptide(L)'
;GARRRDILMQFLIEAATLSAVGGGIGIAGGWAMAYLISQVDTGDIPLNAVVTPDIVILAISVSVFIGLASGVYPAMRAASLNPIDALHYG
;
A
#
# COMPACT_ATOMS: atom_id res chain seq x y z
N GLY A 1 10.06 16.78 -24.84
CA GLY A 1 9.60 15.39 -24.67
C GLY A 1 10.19 14.86 -23.38
N ALA A 2 9.33 14.49 -22.42
CA ALA A 2 9.77 13.91 -21.15
C ALA A 2 10.57 12.63 -21.43
N ARG A 3 11.73 12.48 -20.79
CA ARG A 3 12.56 11.28 -20.96
C ARG A 3 11.84 10.12 -20.28
N ARG A 4 12.05 8.89 -20.77
CA ARG A 4 11.52 7.66 -20.13
C ARG A 4 11.77 7.60 -18.62
N ARG A 5 12.89 8.18 -18.17
CA ARG A 5 13.26 8.31 -16.76
C ARG A 5 12.27 9.18 -16.00
N ASP A 6 11.84 10.31 -16.55
CA ASP A 6 10.89 11.24 -15.91
C ASP A 6 9.53 10.57 -15.65
N ILE A 7 9.03 9.81 -16.63
CA ILE A 7 7.78 9.04 -16.52
C ILE A 7 7.89 7.97 -15.42
N LEU A 8 9.05 7.29 -15.35
CA LEU A 8 9.30 6.27 -14.34
C LEU A 8 9.32 6.86 -12.92
N MET A 9 9.99 8.00 -12.75
CA MET A 9 10.03 8.69 -11.46
C MET A 9 8.64 9.18 -11.03
N GLN A 10 7.82 9.69 -11.96
CA GLN A 10 6.45 10.11 -11.64
C GLN A 10 5.60 8.94 -11.12
N PHE A 11 5.62 7.80 -11.83
CA PHE A 11 4.90 6.60 -11.39
C PHE A 11 5.42 6.05 -10.05
N LEU A 12 6.74 6.08 -9.83
CA LEU A 12 7.32 5.66 -8.55
C LEU A 12 6.87 6.55 -7.39
N ILE A 13 6.88 7.88 -7.60
CA ILE A 13 6.41 8.82 -6.58
C ILE A 13 4.92 8.64 -6.32
N GLU A 14 4.12 8.46 -7.36
CA GLU A 14 2.67 8.25 -7.25
C GLU A 14 2.36 6.94 -6.51
N ALA A 15 3.04 5.84 -6.86
CA ALA A 15 2.91 4.56 -6.17
C ALA A 15 3.39 4.62 -4.71
N ALA A 16 4.50 5.31 -4.43
CA ALA A 16 5.00 5.50 -3.06
C ALA A 16 4.02 6.33 -2.23
N THR A 17 3.44 7.39 -2.81
CA THR A 17 2.45 8.25 -2.15
C THR A 17 1.17 7.47 -1.84
N LEU A 18 0.65 6.71 -2.82
CA LEU A 18 -0.52 5.85 -2.63
C LEU A 18 -0.27 4.77 -1.56
N SER A 19 0.93 4.18 -1.55
CA SER A 19 1.31 3.18 -0.53
C SER A 19 1.39 3.80 0.87
N ALA A 20 1.97 4.99 1.01
CA ALA A 20 2.06 5.69 2.28
C ALA A 20 0.68 6.09 2.82
N VAL A 21 -0.18 6.62 1.94
CA VAL A 21 -1.57 6.98 2.30
C VAL A 21 -2.37 5.73 2.67
N GLY A 22 -2.29 4.66 1.88
CA GLY A 22 -2.96 3.40 2.16
C GLY A 22 -2.50 2.74 3.47
N GLY A 23 -1.19 2.74 3.74
CA GLY A 23 -0.63 2.26 5.00
C GLY A 23 -1.09 3.07 6.20
N GLY A 24 -1.10 4.40 6.08
CA GLY A 24 -1.62 5.30 7.12
C GLY A 24 -3.11 5.07 7.42
N ILE A 25 -3.93 4.95 6.38
CA ILE A 25 -5.37 4.64 6.52
C ILE A 25 -5.57 3.25 7.15
N GLY A 26 -4.76 2.26 6.75
CA GLY A 26 -4.82 0.91 7.32
C GLY A 26 -4.48 0.86 8.80
N ILE A 27 -3.45 1.58 9.24
CA ILE A 27 -3.07 1.69 10.66
C ILE A 27 -4.19 2.38 11.46
N ALA A 28 -4.68 3.52 10.97
CA ALA A 28 -5.75 4.27 11.63
C ALA A 28 -7.03 3.44 11.73
N GLY A 29 -7.42 2.77 10.65
CA GLY A 29 -8.59 1.88 10.61
C GLY A 29 -8.44 0.68 11.54
N GLY A 30 -7.27 0.03 11.56
CA GLY A 30 -6.99 -1.08 12.47
C GLY A 30 -7.06 -0.68 13.93
N TRP A 31 -6.52 0.50 14.28
CA TRP A 31 -6.60 1.06 15.63
C TRP A 31 -8.04 1.40 16.02
N ALA A 32 -8.80 2.05 15.14
CA ALA A 32 -10.20 2.38 15.39
C ALA A 32 -11.05 1.11 15.56
N MET A 33 -10.83 0.08 14.74
CA MET A 33 -11.52 -1.20 14.84
C MET A 33 -11.19 -1.90 16.17
N ALA A 34 -9.92 -1.94 16.58
CA ALA A 34 -9.50 -2.51 17.85
C ALA A 34 -10.14 -1.78 19.05
N TYR A 35 -10.19 -0.44 18.99
CA TYR A 35 -10.86 0.37 20.00
C TYR A 35 -12.37 0.08 20.06
N LEU A 36 -13.07 0.03 18.92
CA LEU A 36 -14.50 -0.27 18.88
C LEU A 36 -14.81 -1.67 19.42
N ILE A 37 -14.00 -2.67 19.05
CA ILE A 37 -14.15 -4.05 19.55
C ILE A 37 -13.94 -4.10 21.07
N SER A 38 -12.97 -3.35 21.60
CA SER A 38 -12.73 -3.29 23.05
C SER A 38 -13.88 -2.67 23.86
N GLN A 39 -14.76 -1.92 23.21
CA GLN A 39 -15.95 -1.31 23.82
C GLN A 39 -17.19 -2.21 23.75
N VAL A 40 -17.12 -3.33 23.02
CA VAL A 40 -18.22 -4.31 22.94
C VAL A 40 -18.14 -5.23 24.15
N ASP A 41 -19.01 -4.98 25.11
CA ASP A 41 -19.19 -5.85 26.28
C ASP A 41 -19.76 -7.20 25.82
N THR A 42 -18.91 -8.22 25.84
CA THR A 42 -19.24 -9.58 25.39
C THR A 42 -19.70 -10.48 26.55
N GLY A 43 -20.02 -9.90 27.71
CA GLY A 43 -20.41 -10.63 28.91
C GLY A 43 -19.19 -11.20 29.64
N ASP A 44 -18.92 -12.50 29.47
CA ASP A 44 -17.90 -13.24 30.24
C ASP A 44 -16.57 -13.47 29.49
N ILE A 45 -16.47 -13.03 28.23
CA ILE A 45 -15.27 -13.19 27.41
C ILE A 45 -14.64 -11.83 27.22
N PRO A 46 -13.56 -11.47 27.94
CA PRO A 46 -12.86 -10.23 27.67
C PRO A 46 -12.22 -10.31 26.28
N LEU A 47 -12.85 -9.69 25.28
CA LEU A 47 -12.26 -9.44 23.97
C LEU A 47 -11.20 -8.35 24.12
N ASN A 48 -10.08 -8.70 24.75
CA ASN A 48 -8.89 -7.89 24.73
C ASN A 48 -8.31 -7.96 23.32
N ALA A 49 -8.64 -6.98 22.49
CA ALA A 49 -7.96 -6.74 21.22
C ALA A 49 -6.52 -6.29 21.52
N VAL A 50 -5.65 -7.23 21.87
CA VAL A 50 -4.24 -6.97 22.16
C VAL A 50 -3.52 -6.80 20.84
N VAL A 51 -3.12 -5.58 20.54
CA VAL A 51 -2.21 -5.29 19.43
C VAL A 51 -0.80 -5.67 19.88
N THR A 52 -0.37 -6.90 19.58
CA THR A 52 0.99 -7.36 19.86
C THR A 52 1.98 -6.90 18.77
N PRO A 53 3.27 -6.73 19.10
CA PRO A 53 4.27 -6.22 18.16
C PRO A 53 4.46 -7.07 16.89
N ASP A 54 4.24 -8.37 16.98
CA ASP A 54 4.29 -9.33 15.87
C ASP A 54 3.22 -9.05 14.80
N ILE A 55 1.98 -8.76 15.22
CA ILE A 55 0.88 -8.39 14.33
C ILE A 55 1.17 -7.07 13.64
N VAL A 56 1.76 -6.10 14.35
CA VAL A 56 2.16 -4.81 13.78
C VAL A 56 3.26 -5.01 12.72
N ILE A 57 4.28 -5.82 13.01
CA ILE A 57 5.35 -6.14 12.05
C ILE A 57 4.78 -6.85 10.82
N LEU A 58 3.87 -7.81 11.01
CA LEU A 58 3.20 -8.50 9.90
C LEU A 58 2.39 -7.51 9.04
N ALA A 59 1.60 -6.64 9.66
CA ALA A 59 0.79 -5.65 8.96
C ALA A 59 1.64 -4.66 8.15
N ILE A 60 2.74 -4.16 8.73
CA ILE A 60 3.70 -3.29 8.02
C ILE A 60 4.34 -4.05 6.87
N SER A 61 4.77 -5.30 7.09
CA SER A 61 5.42 -6.12 6.05
C SER A 61 4.50 -6.36 4.86
N VAL A 62 3.24 -6.71 5.12
CA VAL A 62 2.22 -6.91 4.09
C VAL A 62 1.92 -5.59 3.36
N SER A 63 1.78 -4.48 4.08
CA SER A 63 1.55 -3.16 3.47
C SER A 63 2.70 -2.73 2.55
N VAL A 64 3.94 -2.89 3.00
CA VAL A 64 5.14 -2.61 2.19
C VAL A 64 5.22 -3.53 0.99
N PHE A 65 4.95 -4.83 1.17
CA PHE A 65 4.98 -5.81 0.08
C PHE A 65 3.94 -5.48 -1.00
N ILE A 66 2.69 -5.22 -0.62
CA ILE A 66 1.62 -4.88 -1.57
C ILE A 66 1.92 -3.53 -2.24
N GLY A 67 2.39 -2.53 -1.49
CA GLY A 67 2.76 -1.22 -2.02
C GLY A 67 3.88 -1.30 -3.06
N LEU A 68 4.96 -2.03 -2.75
CA LEU A 68 6.05 -2.26 -3.67
C LEU A 68 5.63 -3.10 -4.87
N ALA A 69 4.89 -4.19 -4.66
CA ALA A 69 4.44 -5.06 -5.75
C ALA A 69 3.55 -4.29 -6.75
N SER A 70 2.61 -3.50 -6.25
CA SER A 70 1.71 -2.70 -7.08
C SER A 70 2.39 -1.52 -7.79
N GLY A 71 3.49 -0.98 -7.26
CA GLY A 71 4.25 0.10 -7.92
C GLY A 71 5.35 -0.38 -8.86
N VAL A 72 6.14 -1.37 -8.43
CA VAL A 72 7.31 -1.88 -9.17
C VAL A 72 6.89 -2.67 -10.40
N TYR A 73 5.86 -3.53 -10.29
CA TYR A 73 5.39 -4.34 -11.40
C TYR A 73 4.93 -3.51 -12.63
N PRO A 74 4.02 -2.52 -12.49
CA PRO A 74 3.63 -1.68 -13.63
C PRO A 74 4.76 -0.76 -14.08
N ALA A 75 5.62 -0.25 -13.19
CA ALA A 75 6.75 0.59 -13.58
C ALA A 75 7.75 -0.18 -14.46
N MET A 76 8.08 -1.43 -14.13
CA MET A 76 8.91 -2.28 -14.96
C MET A 76 8.26 -2.54 -16.33
N ARG A 77 6.95 -2.79 -16.35
CA ARG A 77 6.21 -3.01 -17.60
C ARG A 77 6.20 -1.75 -18.48
N ALA A 78 5.99 -0.57 -17.90
CA ALA A 78 6.07 0.72 -18.59
C ALA A 78 7.48 1.04 -19.12
N ALA A 79 8.53 0.70 -18.36
CA ALA A 79 9.92 0.89 -18.80
C ALA A 79 10.29 0.03 -20.02
N SER A 80 9.70 -1.18 -20.10
CA SER A 80 9.95 -2.14 -21.18
C SER A 80 9.18 -1.86 -22.48
N LEU A 81 8.15 -1.01 -22.45
CA LEU A 81 7.34 -0.67 -23.63
C LEU A 81 8.16 0.16 -24.61
N ASN A 82 8.43 -0.38 -25.80
CA ASN A 82 9.14 0.31 -26.87
C ASN A 82 8.41 1.61 -27.23
N PRO A 83 9.12 2.75 -27.32
CA PRO A 83 8.49 4.05 -27.51
C PRO A 83 7.89 4.20 -28.92
N ILE A 84 8.22 3.27 -29.83
CA ILE A 84 7.77 3.19 -31.21
C ILE A 84 6.35 2.59 -31.30
N ASP A 85 5.96 1.68 -30.38
CA ASP A 85 4.63 1.07 -30.37
C ASP A 85 3.56 2.01 -29.79
N ALA A 86 3.94 2.86 -28.84
CA ALA A 86 3.05 3.87 -28.27
C ALA A 86 2.61 4.96 -29.26
N LEU A 87 3.33 5.12 -30.39
CA LEU A 87 2.99 6.05 -31.47
C LEU A 87 2.11 5.43 -32.56
N HIS A 88 2.05 4.10 -32.67
CA HIS A 88 1.26 3.40 -33.70
C HIS A 88 -0.20 3.14 -33.29
N TYR A 89 -0.50 3.21 -32.00
CA TYR A 89 -1.85 3.03 -31.45
C TYR A 89 -2.48 4.35 -30.94
N GLY A 90 -1.86 5.49 -31.26
CA GLY A 90 -2.39 6.84 -30.94
C GLY A 90 -3.43 7.32 -31.94
#